data_AF-A0A2W6ZI27-F1
#
_entry.id   AF-A0A2W6ZI27-F1
#
_cell.length_a   1.000
_cell.length_b   1.000
_cell.length_c   1.000
_cell.angle_alpha   90.00
_cell.angle_beta   90.00
_cell.angle_gamma   90.00
#
_symmetry.space_group_name_H-M   'P 1'
#
loop_
_entity.id
_entity.type
_entity.pdbx_description
1 polymer ?
#
loop_
_entity_poly.entity_id
_entity_poly.type
_entity_poly.pdbx_seq_one_letter_code
_entity_poly.pdbx_strand_id
1 'polypeptide(L)'
;MRSRLIHQWEAQDDPEHLRTIRDRLVADEMRLGRLLSLYQRILAEGTILSDGSSDQTELKLSGVAIACDGHLQVANPIYAAVFNPDWVNQCLAQ
;
A
#
# COMPACT_ATOMS: atom_id res chain seq x y z
N MET A 1 -20.76 -3.63 9.65
CA MET A 1 -20.04 -3.12 10.85
C MET A 1 -18.53 -3.09 10.58
N ARG A 2 -18.01 -2.09 9.85
CA ARG A 2 -16.55 -1.94 9.57
C ARG A 2 -16.08 -0.47 9.67
N SER A 3 -16.82 0.37 10.39
CA SER A 3 -16.73 1.84 10.26
C SER A 3 -16.15 2.55 11.49
N ARG A 4 -15.65 1.82 12.50
CA ARG A 4 -15.12 2.43 13.73
C ARG A 4 -13.60 2.61 13.74
N LEU A 5 -12.85 1.90 12.89
CA LEU A 5 -11.38 2.03 12.82
C LEU A 5 -10.92 3.23 11.98
N ILE A 6 -11.74 3.71 11.04
CA ILE A 6 -11.38 4.82 10.14
C ILE A 6 -11.56 6.19 10.83
N HIS A 7 -12.52 6.29 11.76
CA HIS A 7 -12.92 7.58 12.35
C HIS A 7 -11.88 8.22 13.29
N GLN A 8 -10.79 7.51 13.61
CA GLN A 8 -9.78 7.95 14.56
C GLN A 8 -8.51 8.52 13.88
N TRP A 9 -8.43 8.46 12.55
CA TRP A 9 -7.20 8.77 11.80
C TRP A 9 -7.21 10.12 11.09
N GLU A 10 -8.37 10.75 10.90
CA GLU A 10 -8.41 12.18 10.54
C GLU A 10 -7.99 13.08 11.72
N ALA A 11 -8.02 12.57 12.95
CA ALA A 11 -7.80 13.34 14.18
C ALA A 11 -6.43 13.06 14.86
N GLN A 12 -5.68 12.05 14.42
CA GLN A 12 -4.36 11.73 14.93
C GLN A 12 -3.32 12.01 13.83
N ASP A 13 -2.51 13.04 14.07
CA ASP A 13 -1.35 13.48 13.27
C ASP A 13 -0.64 12.37 12.49
N ASP A 14 -0.90 12.20 11.17
CA ASP A 14 0.18 11.84 10.23
C ASP A 14 -0.15 11.99 8.72
N PRO A 15 -0.39 13.21 8.22
CA PRO A 15 -0.32 13.45 6.77
C PRO A 15 1.09 13.18 6.19
N GLU A 16 2.14 13.21 7.01
CA GLU A 16 3.53 13.07 6.55
C GLU A 16 3.89 11.64 6.19
N HIS A 17 3.49 10.64 7.00
CA HIS A 17 3.69 9.23 6.68
C HIS A 17 2.96 8.83 5.38
N LEU A 18 1.70 9.24 5.20
CA LEU A 18 0.95 8.96 3.97
C LEU A 18 1.61 9.60 2.74
N ARG A 19 2.08 10.85 2.86
CA ARG A 19 2.83 11.50 1.78
C ARG A 19 4.12 10.77 1.47
N THR A 20 4.89 10.37 2.49
CA THR A 20 6.14 9.64 2.31
C THR A 20 5.93 8.28 1.63
N ILE A 21 4.90 7.53 2.04
CA ILE A 21 4.53 6.26 1.41
C ILE A 21 4.16 6.48 -0.05
N ARG A 22 3.26 7.44 -0.31
CA ARG A 22 2.82 7.79 -1.67
C ARG A 22 4.00 8.16 -2.54
N ASP A 23 4.83 9.09 -2.07
CA ASP A 23 5.95 9.64 -2.82
C ASP A 23 6.96 8.53 -3.13
N ARG A 24 7.17 7.56 -2.22
CA ARG A 24 7.97 6.35 -2.50
C ARG A 24 7.33 5.42 -3.53
N LEU A 25 6.02 5.21 -3.47
CA LEU A 25 5.31 4.36 -4.44
C LEU A 25 5.34 4.96 -5.85
N VAL A 26 5.31 6.29 -5.96
CA VAL A 26 5.35 7.02 -7.25
C VAL A 26 6.72 7.54 -7.65
N ALA A 27 7.76 7.33 -6.83
CA ALA A 27 9.10 7.86 -7.09
C ALA A 27 9.77 7.26 -8.33
N ASP A 28 9.46 5.99 -8.64
CA ASP A 28 10.08 5.27 -9.75
C ASP A 28 9.02 4.90 -10.79
N GLU A 29 8.87 5.72 -11.84
CA GLU A 29 7.92 5.49 -12.93
C GLU A 29 8.13 4.13 -13.64
N MET A 30 9.37 3.64 -13.74
CA MET A 30 9.65 2.34 -14.38
C MET A 30 9.19 1.15 -13.54
N ARG A 31 9.09 1.34 -12.22
CA ARG A 31 8.62 0.32 -11.27
C ARG A 31 7.19 0.57 -10.80
N LEU A 32 6.67 1.78 -10.99
CA LEU A 32 5.33 2.22 -10.57
C LEU A 32 4.26 1.21 -10.96
N GLY A 33 4.20 0.87 -12.26
CA GLY A 33 3.19 -0.08 -12.77
C GLY A 33 3.26 -1.44 -12.09
N ARG A 34 4.46 -1.96 -11.81
CA ARG A 34 4.68 -3.25 -11.15
C ARG A 34 4.34 -3.20 -9.65
N LEU A 35 4.78 -2.15 -8.95
CA LEU A 35 4.50 -1.95 -7.54
C LEU A 35 3.00 -1.80 -7.27
N LEU A 36 2.34 -0.98 -8.08
CA LEU A 36 0.90 -0.76 -8.00
C LEU A 36 0.11 -2.02 -8.35
N SER A 37 0.54 -2.80 -9.35
CA SER A 37 -0.09 -4.08 -9.68
C SER A 37 0.04 -5.09 -8.52
N LEU A 38 1.22 -5.18 -7.90
CA LEU A 38 1.42 -6.05 -6.73
C LEU A 38 0.58 -5.57 -5.53
N TYR A 39 0.55 -4.28 -5.27
CA TYR A 39 -0.24 -3.71 -4.20
C TYR A 39 -1.75 -3.91 -4.42
N GLN A 40 -2.23 -3.78 -5.67
CA GLN A 40 -3.61 -4.10 -6.04
C GLN A 40 -3.97 -5.56 -5.73
N ARG A 41 -3.04 -6.49 -5.97
CA ARG A 41 -3.24 -7.90 -5.61
C ARG A 41 -3.34 -8.10 -4.10
N ILE A 42 -2.51 -7.39 -3.31
CA ILE A 42 -2.62 -7.44 -1.84
C ILE A 42 -3.99 -6.91 -1.39
N LEU A 43 -4.50 -5.82 -2.00
CA LEU A 43 -5.82 -5.29 -1.66
C LEU A 43 -6.97 -6.25 -2.04
N ALA A 44 -6.83 -6.97 -3.15
CA ALA A 44 -7.85 -7.90 -3.64
C ALA A 44 -7.83 -9.26 -2.91
N GLU A 45 -6.65 -9.84 -2.72
CA GLU A 45 -6.42 -11.15 -2.09
C GLU A 45 -6.30 -11.05 -0.56
N GLY A 46 -6.14 -9.84 -0.03
CA GLY A 46 -5.85 -9.54 1.38
C GLY A 46 -4.36 -9.70 1.72
N THR A 47 -3.74 -10.78 1.22
CA THR A 47 -2.32 -11.09 1.39
C THR A 47 -1.78 -11.79 0.15
N ILE A 48 -0.49 -11.66 -0.15
CA ILE A 48 0.18 -12.44 -1.20
C ILE A 48 1.38 -13.20 -0.62
N LEU A 49 1.85 -14.26 -1.26
CA LEU A 49 3.08 -14.95 -0.83
C LEU A 49 4.29 -14.01 -0.91
N SER A 50 5.12 -14.02 0.14
CA SER A 50 6.36 -13.27 0.11
C SER A 50 7.41 -14.00 -0.71
N ASP A 51 7.72 -13.48 -1.90
CA ASP A 51 8.67 -14.08 -2.85
C ASP A 51 10.08 -13.47 -2.76
N GLY A 52 10.26 -12.43 -1.94
CA GLY A 52 11.54 -11.74 -1.77
C GLY A 52 11.99 -10.94 -2.99
N SER A 53 11.12 -10.72 -3.98
CA SER A 53 11.41 -9.89 -5.14
C SER A 53 11.77 -8.46 -4.75
N SER A 54 12.49 -7.76 -5.64
CA SER A 54 12.82 -6.35 -5.46
C SER A 54 11.58 -5.49 -5.25
N ASP A 55 10.48 -5.84 -5.92
CA ASP A 55 9.23 -5.06 -5.89
C ASP A 55 8.48 -5.27 -4.57
N GLN A 56 8.42 -6.50 -4.05
CA GLN A 56 7.94 -6.73 -2.69
C GLN A 56 8.82 -6.08 -1.63
N THR A 57 10.14 -6.04 -1.86
CA THR A 57 11.06 -5.35 -0.96
C THR A 57 10.79 -3.85 -0.94
N GLU A 58 10.52 -3.25 -2.09
CA GLU A 58 10.14 -1.83 -2.18
C GLU A 58 8.82 -1.54 -1.46
N LEU A 59 7.80 -2.40 -1.59
CA LEU A 59 6.55 -2.26 -0.85
C LEU A 59 6.74 -2.33 0.67
N LYS A 60 7.72 -3.10 1.15
CA LYS A 60 8.11 -3.12 2.57
C LYS A 60 8.88 -1.88 2.97
N LEU A 61 9.81 -1.42 2.12
CA LEU A 61 10.59 -0.20 2.37
C LEU A 61 9.72 1.05 2.33
N SER A 62 8.66 1.08 1.52
CA SER A 62 7.71 2.19 1.53
C SER A 62 6.89 2.24 2.82
N GLY A 63 6.75 1.11 3.54
CA GLY A 63 5.96 0.99 4.75
C GLY A 63 4.47 0.74 4.50
N VAL A 64 4.05 0.65 3.23
CA VAL A 64 2.65 0.36 2.88
C VAL A 64 2.28 -1.10 3.18
N ALA A 65 3.25 -2.00 3.05
CA ALA A 65 3.08 -3.43 3.28
C ALA A 65 4.11 -3.98 4.27
N ILE A 66 3.74 -5.04 4.98
CA ILE A 66 4.61 -5.78 5.89
C ILE A 66 4.60 -7.26 5.53
N ALA A 67 5.74 -7.92 5.73
CA ALA A 67 5.80 -9.37 5.65
C ALA A 67 5.47 -9.99 7.02
N CYS A 68 4.48 -10.88 7.06
CA CYS A 68 4.03 -11.60 8.24
C CYS A 68 3.73 -13.05 7.84
N ASP A 69 4.28 -14.02 8.56
CA ASP A 69 4.07 -15.46 8.33
C ASP A 69 4.29 -15.90 6.86
N GLY A 70 5.35 -15.38 6.24
CA GLY A 70 5.68 -15.69 4.84
C GLY A 70 4.77 -15.05 3.79
N HIS A 71 3.87 -14.15 4.21
CA HIS A 71 2.96 -13.43 3.33
C HIS A 71 3.17 -11.92 3.44
N LEU A 72 2.93 -11.19 2.36
CA LEU A 72 2.94 -9.75 2.31
C LEU A 72 1.49 -9.23 2.41
N GLN A 73 1.25 -8.32 3.35
CA GLN A 73 -0.05 -7.74 3.63
C GLN A 73 0.04 -6.24 3.89
N VAL A 74 -1.07 -5.51 3.78
CA VAL A 74 -1.08 -4.07 4.09
C VAL A 74 -0.74 -3.84 5.56
N ALA A 75 0.22 -2.96 5.84
CA ALA A 75 0.71 -2.68 7.18
C ALA A 75 -0.38 -2.11 8.10
N ASN A 76 -1.26 -1.28 7.53
CA ASN A 76 -2.28 -0.55 8.25
C ASN A 76 -3.56 -0.46 7.39
N PRO A 77 -4.74 -0.84 7.92
CA PRO A 77 -6.01 -0.69 7.20
C PRO A 77 -6.30 0.73 6.68
N ILE A 78 -5.72 1.77 7.28
CA ILE A 78 -5.87 3.15 6.79
C ILE A 78 -5.14 3.34 5.47
N TYR A 79 -3.99 2.70 5.28
CA TYR A 79 -3.29 2.72 4.00
C TYR A 79 -4.14 2.05 2.91
N ALA A 80 -4.84 0.97 3.22
CA ALA A 80 -5.79 0.34 2.29
C ALA A 80 -7.00 1.24 1.99
N ALA A 81 -7.42 2.10 2.92
CA ALA A 81 -8.52 3.03 2.71
C ALA A 81 -8.11 4.26 1.86
N VAL A 82 -6.88 4.76 2.07
CA VAL A 82 -6.32 5.92 1.36
C VAL A 82 -5.79 5.51 -0.02
N PHE A 83 -4.88 4.54 -0.06
CA PHE A 83 -4.38 3.90 -1.28
C PHE A 83 -5.31 2.74 -1.64
N ASN A 84 -6.56 3.07 -1.93
CA ASN A 84 -7.57 2.09 -2.32
C ASN A 84 -7.42 1.70 -3.80
N PRO A 85 -8.15 0.69 -4.29
CA PRO A 85 -8.07 0.25 -5.69
C PRO A 85 -8.36 1.38 -6.70
N ASP A 86 -9.24 2.33 -6.37
CA ASP A 86 -9.53 3.48 -7.25
C ASP A 86 -8.30 4.39 -7.41
N TRP A 87 -7.61 4.70 -6.31
CA TRP A 87 -6.37 5.47 -6.34
C TRP A 87 -5.29 4.75 -7.15
N VAL A 88 -5.14 3.44 -6.95
CA VAL A 88 -4.18 2.62 -7.72
C VAL A 88 -4.49 2.66 -9.21
N ASN A 89 -5.76 2.51 -9.59
CA ASN A 89 -6.18 2.58 -10.99
C ASN A 89 -5.95 3.96 -11.61
N GLN A 90 -6.16 5.04 -10.86
CA GLN A 90 -5.85 6.40 -11.32
C GLN A 90 -4.36 6.56 -11.62
N CYS A 91 -3.48 6.06 -10.76
CA CYS A 91 -2.03 6.11 -10.99
C CYS A 91 -1.57 5.20 -12.14
N LEU A 92 -2.25 4.10 -12.42
CA LEU A 92 -1.96 3.21 -13.56
C LEU A 92 -2.52 3.73 -14.89
N ALA A 93 -3.53 4.60 -14.85
CA ALA A 93 -4.16 5.19 -16.04
C ALA A 93 -3.47 6.49 -16.50
N GLN A 94 -2.51 7.00 -15.73
CA GLN A 94 -1.61 8.10 -16.12
C GLN A 94 -0.44 7.58 -16.95
#